data_AF-G2DH25-F1
#
_entry.id   AF-G2DH25-F1
#
_cell.length_a   1.000
_cell.length_b   1.000
_cell.length_c   1.000
_cell.angle_alpha   90.00
_cell.angle_beta   90.00
_cell.angle_gamma   90.00
#
_symmetry.space_group_name_H-M   'P 1'
#
loop_
_entity.id
_entity.type
_entity.pdbx_description
1 polymer ?
#
loop_
_entity_poly.entity_id
_entity_poly.type
_entity_poly.pdbx_seq_one_letter_code
_entity_poly.pdbx_strand_id
1 'polypeptide(L)' 'MRTMILSTLALALLAGCTVEPWVKPYERARLADPIMQFSRNPVANNYMQHVYQAREAARGAEGGQGGGCGCN' A
#
# COMPACT_ATOMS: atom_id res chain seq x y z
N MET A 1 35.81 -11.74 -11.47
CA MET A 1 35.53 -10.43 -10.83
C MET A 1 34.19 -9.83 -11.30
N ARG A 2 33.95 -9.64 -12.59
CA ARG A 2 32.66 -9.12 -13.13
C ARG A 2 31.43 -9.93 -12.67
N THR A 3 31.51 -11.26 -12.70
CA THR A 3 30.44 -12.16 -12.27
C THR A 3 30.13 -12.08 -10.77
N MET A 4 31.14 -11.81 -9.93
CA MET A 4 30.92 -11.64 -8.49
C MET A 4 30.22 -10.32 -8.16
N ILE A 5 30.54 -9.24 -8.88
CA ILE A 5 29.87 -7.94 -8.71
C ILE A 5 28.39 -8.00 -9.12
N LEU A 6 28.09 -8.73 -10.20
CA LEU A 6 26.70 -8.94 -10.63
C LEU A 6 25.89 -9.77 -9.62
N SER A 7 26.51 -10.79 -9.02
CA SER A 7 25.87 -11.61 -7.98
C SER A 7 25.57 -10.80 -6.72
N THR A 8 26.52 -10.01 -6.21
CA THR A 8 26.30 -9.19 -5.02
C THR A 8 25.25 -8.09 -5.24
N LEU A 9 25.21 -7.47 -6.43
CA LEU A 9 24.19 -6.48 -6.76
C LEU A 9 22.79 -7.11 -6.85
N ALA A 10 22.68 -8.33 -7.39
CA ALA A 10 21.43 -9.05 -7.43
C ALA A 10 20.90 -9.35 -6.01
N LEU A 11 21.76 -9.81 -5.10
CA LEU A 11 21.35 -10.07 -3.71
C LEU A 11 20.92 -8.81 -2.96
N ALA A 12 21.54 -7.65 -3.23
CA ALA A 12 21.18 -6.38 -2.62
C ALA A 12 19.75 -5.91 -2.99
N LEU A 13 19.28 -6.24 -4.21
CA LEU A 13 17.93 -5.88 -4.67
C LEU A 13 16.83 -6.68 -3.95
N LEU A 14 17.14 -7.87 -3.41
CA LEU A 14 16.17 -8.70 -2.68
C LEU A 14 16.09 -8.34 -1.18
N ALA A 15 16.98 -7.50 -0.66
CA ALA A 15 17.05 -7.17 0.77
C ALA A 15 15.89 -6.29 1.28
N GLY A 16 15.03 -5.75 0.41
CA GLY A 16 13.97 -4.82 0.78
C GLY A 16 12.73 -5.44 1.44
N CYS A 17 12.53 -6.76 1.36
CA CYS A 17 11.27 -7.39 1.77
C CYS A 17 11.13 -7.65 3.28
N THR A 18 12.21 -7.55 4.06
CA THR A 18 12.22 -7.99 5.47
C THR A 18 13.00 -7.05 6.39
N VAL A 19 13.09 -5.76 6.06
CA VAL A 19 13.88 -4.81 6.86
C VAL A 19 13.12 -4.46 8.14
N GLU A 20 13.66 -4.89 9.28
CA GLU A 20 13.17 -4.50 10.60
C GLU A 20 13.77 -3.17 11.06
N PRO A 21 12.97 -2.30 11.70
CA PRO A 21 11.58 -2.50 12.12
C PRO A 21 10.57 -2.10 11.04
N TRP A 22 9.65 -3.00 10.68
CA TRP A 22 8.49 -2.63 9.86
C TRP A 22 7.56 -1.68 10.63
N VAL A 23 6.83 -0.83 9.90
CA VAL A 23 5.82 0.05 10.50
C VAL A 23 4.70 -0.81 11.09
N LYS A 24 4.44 -0.67 12.39
CA LYS A 24 3.35 -1.41 13.03
C LYS A 24 2.00 -0.93 12.49
N PRO A 25 0.97 -1.79 12.40
CA PRO A 25 -0.33 -1.42 11.82
C PRO A 25 -0.94 -0.13 12.40
N TYR A 26 -0.81 0.09 13.72
CA TYR A 26 -1.31 1.28 14.40
C TYR A 26 -0.46 2.55 14.21
N GLU A 27 0.79 2.43 13.74
CA GLU A 27 1.66 3.57 13.43
C GLU A 27 1.40 4.11 12.02
N ARG A 28 0.78 3.32 11.14
CA ARG A 28 0.48 3.70 9.75
C ARG A 28 -0.38 4.94 9.65
N ALA A 29 -1.28 5.17 10.61
CA ALA A 29 -2.10 6.36 10.68
C ALA A 29 -1.28 7.66 10.77
N ARG A 30 -0.07 7.62 11.36
CA ARG A 30 0.83 8.78 11.45
C ARG A 30 1.52 9.08 10.12
N LEU A 31 1.69 8.07 9.26
CA LEU A 31 2.30 8.22 7.94
C LEU A 31 1.28 8.63 6.89
N ALA A 32 0.00 8.29 7.09
CA ALA A 32 -1.09 8.61 6.18
C ALA A 32 -1.65 10.04 6.43
N ASP A 33 -0.92 11.06 5.98
CA ASP A 33 -1.39 12.46 6.03
C ASP A 33 -2.77 12.61 5.33
N PRO A 34 -3.74 13.31 5.93
CA PRO A 34 -5.03 13.61 5.32
C PRO A 34 -4.95 14.22 3.90
N ILE A 35 -3.88 14.92 3.54
CA ILE A 35 -3.69 15.46 2.19
C ILE A 35 -3.50 14.37 1.12
N MET A 36 -3.02 13.18 1.51
CA MET A 36 -2.77 12.06 0.61
C MET A 36 -4.03 11.21 0.33
N GLN A 37 -5.19 11.62 0.85
CA GLN A 37 -6.45 10.93 0.63
C GLN A 37 -6.86 11.04 -0.85
N PHE A 38 -7.18 9.92 -1.47
CA PHE A 38 -7.61 9.89 -2.88
C PHE A 38 -8.95 10.56 -3.12
N SER A 39 -9.82 10.61 -2.09
CA SER A 39 -11.12 11.24 -2.16
C SER A 39 -11.26 12.34 -1.13
N ARG A 40 -11.78 13.48 -1.58
CA ARG A 40 -12.16 14.61 -0.72
C ARG A 40 -13.34 14.28 0.21
N ASN A 41 -14.18 13.32 -0.19
CA ASN A 41 -15.33 12.86 0.59
C ASN A 41 -15.29 11.34 0.74
N PRO A 42 -14.54 10.81 1.71
CA PRO A 42 -14.35 9.37 1.87
C PRO A 42 -15.66 8.64 2.21
N VAL A 43 -16.60 9.29 2.91
CA VAL A 43 -17.89 8.69 3.28
C VAL A 43 -18.75 8.44 2.03
N ALA A 44 -18.91 9.45 1.18
CA ALA A 44 -19.64 9.30 -0.08
C ALA A 44 -18.96 8.29 -1.02
N ASN A 45 -17.63 8.30 -1.07
CA ASN A 45 -16.88 7.35 -1.89
C ASN A 45 -17.09 5.90 -1.43
N ASN A 46 -17.02 5.62 -0.12
CA ASN A 46 -17.27 4.29 0.43
C ASN A 46 -18.69 3.81 0.15
N TYR A 47 -19.68 4.70 0.22
CA TYR A 47 -21.05 4.37 -0.16
C TYR A 47 -21.15 3.93 -1.63
N MET A 48 -20.56 4.69 -2.55
CA MET A 48 -20.56 4.34 -3.97
C MET A 48 -19.79 3.04 -4.26
N GLN A 49 -18.68 2.81 -3.57
CA GLN A 49 -17.93 1.55 -3.68
C GLN A 49 -18.76 0.34 -3.26
N HIS A 50 -19.51 0.44 -2.16
CA HIS A 50 -20.43 -0.63 -1.77
C HIS A 50 -21.48 -0.92 -2.87
N VAL A 51 -21.98 0.11 -3.56
CA VAL A 51 -22.90 -0.07 -4.69
C VAL A 51 -22.21 -0.81 -5.85
N TYR A 52 -21.00 -0.42 -6.24
CA TYR A 52 -20.25 -1.10 -7.31
C TYR A 52 -19.94 -2.56 -6.96
N GLN A 53 -19.51 -2.83 -5.73
CA GLN A 53 -19.26 -4.19 -5.26
C GLN A 53 -20.48 -5.09 -5.38
N ALA A 54 -21.68 -4.56 -5.09
CA ALA A 54 -22.92 -5.30 -5.21
C ALA A 54 -23.33 -5.54 -6.67
N ARG A 55 -23.13 -4.55 -7.55
CA ARG A 55 -23.56 -4.62 -8.95
C ARG A 55 -22.61 -5.45 -9.81
N GLU A 56 -21.31 -5.33 -9.56
CA GLU A 56 -20.26 -5.94 -10.37
C GLU A 56 -19.76 -7.27 -9.79
N ALA A 57 -20.30 -7.71 -8.65
CA ALA A 57 -19.86 -8.90 -7.93
C ALA A 57 -18.34 -8.95 -7.67
N ALA A 58 -17.67 -7.79 -7.62
CA ALA A 58 -16.25 -7.64 -7.42
C ALA A 58 -15.99 -6.93 -6.08
N ARG A 59 -15.41 -7.64 -5.10
CA ARG A 59 -15.11 -7.10 -3.76
C ARG A 59 -13.61 -7.03 -3.51
N GLY A 60 -13.18 -5.98 -2.80
CA GLY A 60 -11.83 -5.88 -2.26
C GLY A 60 -10.80 -5.18 -3.15
N ALA A 61 -11.22 -4.55 -4.26
CA ALA A 61 -10.33 -3.82 -5.16
C ALA A 61 -10.08 -2.35 -4.73
N GLU A 62 -10.62 -1.90 -3.59
CA GLU A 62 -10.67 -0.47 -3.23
C GLU A 62 -9.40 0.08 -2.56
N GLY A 63 -8.33 -0.72 -2.51
CA GLY A 63 -7.07 -0.34 -1.87
C GLY A 63 -7.04 -0.56 -0.35
N GLY A 64 -5.92 -0.18 0.26
CA GLY A 64 -5.70 -0.26 1.71
C GLY A 64 -6.24 0.95 2.49
N GLN A 65 -6.18 0.88 3.82
CA GLN A 65 -6.70 1.92 4.69
C GLN A 65 -5.70 3.09 4.83
N GLY A 66 -6.06 4.28 4.33
CA GLY A 66 -5.23 5.50 4.41
C GLY A 66 -4.85 6.07 3.04
N GLY A 67 -4.18 7.23 3.05
CA GLY A 67 -3.59 7.85 1.84
C GLY A 67 -2.12 7.46 1.65
N GLY A 68 -1.60 7.60 0.42
CA GLY A 68 -0.19 7.36 0.07
C GLY A 68 0.07 6.02 -0.64
N CYS A 69 1.32 5.54 -0.61
CA CYS A 69 1.80 4.33 -1.30
C CYS A 69 1.07 3.03 -0.89
N GLY A 70 0.17 3.07 0.10
CA GLY A 70 -0.82 2.01 0.30
C GLY A 70 -0.23 0.65 0.68
N CYS A 71 0.95 0.62 1.33
CA CYS A 71 1.49 -0.60 1.90
C CYS A 71 0.58 -1.09 3.03
N ASN A 72 -0.25 -2.10 2.73
CA ASN A 72 -1.06 -2.83 3.69
C ASN A 72 -0.24 -3.98 4.31
#